data_AF-A0A8C5X0A9-F1
#
_entry.id   AF-A0A8C5X0A9-F1
#
_cell.length_a   1.000
_cell.length_b   1.000
_cell.length_c   1.000
_cell.angle_alpha   90.00
_cell.angle_beta   90.00
_cell.angle_gamma   90.00
#
_symmetry.space_group_name_H-M   'P 1'
#
loop_
_entity.id
_entity.type
_entity.pdbx_description
1 polymer ?
#
loop_
_entity_poly.entity_id
_entity_poly.type
_entity_poly.pdbx_seq_one_letter_code
_entity_poly.pdbx_strand_id
1 'polypeptide(L)'
;MQTLQELVARAASLHPDRAAVCFDECSGKPPAFYTYSTVLELAGELTAFLQKHCDCQGKAEIGLYCYPGINLPSWILGILQVPAAYSPIDPDAPPTISTYFMKKTNLRYILVENDKINTNLLGTDIGRLF
;
A
#
# COMPACT_ATOMS: atom_id res chain seq x y z
N MET A 1 9.68 -20.00 9.87
CA MET A 1 10.11 -19.04 8.84
C MET A 1 9.46 -17.71 9.17
N GLN A 2 10.19 -16.60 9.15
CA GLN A 2 9.63 -15.28 9.46
C GLN A 2 9.13 -14.60 8.19
N THR A 3 8.09 -13.79 8.30
CA THR A 3 7.57 -12.97 7.20
C THR A 3 8.32 -11.64 7.08
N LEU A 4 8.15 -10.93 5.96
CA LEU A 4 8.82 -9.65 5.72
C LEU A 4 8.45 -8.60 6.79
N GLN A 5 7.16 -8.46 7.09
CA GLN A 5 6.66 -7.51 8.08
C GLN A 5 7.17 -7.82 9.50
N GLU A 6 7.37 -9.09 9.84
CA GLU A 6 7.98 -9.49 11.13
C GLU A 6 9.46 -9.10 11.22
N LEU A 7 10.20 -9.22 10.11
CA LEU A 7 11.61 -8.81 10.05
C LEU A 7 11.74 -7.29 10.19
N VAL A 8 10.86 -6.52 9.54
CA VAL A 8 10.84 -5.05 9.68
C VAL A 8 10.42 -4.64 11.10
N ALA A 9 9.41 -5.29 11.69
CA ALA A 9 9.01 -5.06 13.07
C ALA A 9 10.16 -5.28 14.07
N ARG A 10 10.95 -6.35 13.87
CA ARG A 10 12.15 -6.59 14.67
C ARG A 10 13.22 -5.52 14.46
N ALA A 11 13.46 -5.08 13.23
CA ALA A 11 14.45 -4.02 12.98
C ALA A 11 14.03 -2.72 13.67
N ALA A 12 12.73 -2.37 13.61
CA ALA A 12 12.20 -1.18 14.24
C ALA A 12 12.26 -1.21 15.77
N SER A 13 12.07 -2.39 16.40
CA SER A 13 12.20 -2.50 17.86
C SER A 13 13.63 -2.27 18.35
N LEU A 14 14.63 -2.57 17.51
CA LEU A 14 16.05 -2.33 17.80
C LEU A 14 16.49 -0.92 17.44
N HIS A 15 15.88 -0.30 16.41
CA HIS A 15 16.33 0.96 15.82
C HIS A 15 15.16 1.90 15.48
N PRO A 16 14.31 2.28 16.46
CA PRO A 16 13.06 3.01 16.18
C PRO A 16 13.31 4.37 15.52
N ASP A 17 14.33 5.09 15.96
CA ASP A 17 14.63 6.48 15.52
C ASP A 17 15.52 6.54 14.27
N ARG A 18 15.96 5.40 13.74
CA ARG A 18 16.78 5.37 12.53
C ARG A 18 15.90 5.64 11.31
N ALA A 19 16.39 6.47 10.38
CA ALA A 19 15.76 6.67 9.09
C ALA A 19 15.58 5.32 8.35
N ALA A 20 14.35 5.03 7.98
CA ALA A 20 13.94 3.84 7.24
C ALA A 20 13.59 4.16 5.78
N VAL A 21 13.02 5.35 5.55
CA VAL A 21 12.63 5.82 4.21
C VAL A 21 13.14 7.24 4.01
N CYS A 22 13.70 7.50 2.84
CA CYS A 22 14.04 8.82 2.33
C CYS A 22 13.36 8.95 0.98
N PHE A 23 12.61 10.03 0.77
CA PHE A 23 11.94 10.29 -0.50
C PHE A 23 12.22 11.71 -0.96
N ASP A 24 12.79 11.83 -2.15
CA ASP A 24 13.00 13.10 -2.84
C ASP A 24 11.96 13.23 -3.96
N GLU A 25 11.08 14.22 -3.85
CA GLU A 25 10.09 14.54 -4.88
C GLU A 25 10.70 15.19 -6.12
N CYS A 26 12.02 15.45 -6.13
CA CYS A 26 12.76 16.17 -7.17
C CYS A 26 12.15 17.56 -7.47
N SER A 27 11.43 18.15 -6.50
CA SER A 27 10.74 19.43 -6.62
C SER A 27 11.61 20.62 -6.17
N GLY A 28 12.87 20.36 -5.80
CA GLY A 28 13.79 21.35 -5.23
C GLY A 28 13.60 21.60 -3.72
N LYS A 29 12.66 20.89 -3.08
CA LYS A 29 12.49 20.86 -1.62
C LYS A 29 13.44 19.84 -0.99
N PRO A 30 13.78 19.97 0.31
CA PRO A 30 14.50 18.93 1.03
C PRO A 30 13.73 17.59 0.99
N PRO A 31 14.44 16.45 0.93
CA PRO A 31 13.78 15.14 0.94
C PRO A 31 13.03 14.92 2.26
N ALA A 32 11.91 14.21 2.16
CA ALA A 32 11.15 13.75 3.31
C ALA A 32 11.78 12.47 3.88
N PHE A 33 11.64 12.27 5.19
CA PHE A 33 12.15 11.09 5.88
C PHE A 33 11.14 10.52 6.85
N TYR A 34 11.07 9.19 6.91
CA TYR A 34 10.42 8.46 8.00
C TYR A 34 11.42 7.58 8.72
N THR A 35 11.30 7.55 10.04
CA THR A 35 12.00 6.59 10.89
C THR A 35 11.29 5.24 10.84
N TYR A 36 11.94 4.19 11.36
CA TYR A 36 11.29 2.89 11.52
C TYR A 36 10.02 2.96 12.37
N SER A 37 10.00 3.77 13.43
CA SER A 37 8.80 3.97 14.26
C SER A 37 7.65 4.56 13.46
N THR A 38 7.89 5.64 12.70
CA THR A 38 6.86 6.28 11.87
C THR A 38 6.33 5.34 10.78
N VAL A 39 7.20 4.56 10.13
CA VAL A 39 6.78 3.58 9.12
C VAL A 39 5.80 2.55 9.70
N LEU A 40 6.09 2.01 10.88
CA LEU A 40 5.24 1.01 11.50
C LEU A 40 3.96 1.58 12.11
N GLU A 41 3.99 2.81 12.61
CA GLU A 41 2.79 3.52 13.07
C GLU A 41 1.79 3.68 11.91
N LEU A 42 2.24 4.25 10.79
CA LEU A 42 1.41 4.42 9.59
C LEU A 42 0.96 3.09 8.99
N ALA A 43 1.83 2.07 9.00
CA ALA A 43 1.46 0.73 8.56
C ALA A 43 0.35 0.15 9.46
N GLY A 44 0.46 0.32 10.78
CA GLY A 44 -0.53 -0.14 11.75
C GLY A 44 -1.89 0.55 11.59
N GLU A 45 -1.91 1.85 11.31
CA GLU A 45 -3.14 2.59 10.99
C GLU A 45 -3.86 1.99 9.77
N LEU A 46 -3.11 1.73 8.69
CA LEU A 46 -3.67 1.08 7.51
C LEU A 46 -4.15 -0.34 7.83
N THR A 47 -3.38 -1.13 8.58
CA THR A 47 -3.80 -2.48 8.99
C THR A 47 -5.12 -2.45 9.74
N ALA A 48 -5.28 -1.54 10.70
CA ALA A 48 -6.53 -1.39 11.47
C ALA A 48 -7.71 -1.01 10.55
N PHE A 49 -7.47 -0.12 9.58
CA PHE A 49 -8.46 0.23 8.58
C PHE A 49 -8.87 -0.99 7.72
N LEU A 50 -7.90 -1.73 7.18
CA LEU A 50 -8.15 -2.91 6.36
C LEU A 50 -8.91 -4.00 7.14
N GLN A 51 -8.53 -4.27 8.40
CA GLN A 51 -9.24 -5.24 9.24
C GLN A 51 -10.71 -4.86 9.48
N LYS A 52 -11.01 -3.56 9.52
CA LYS A 52 -12.38 -3.05 9.73
C LYS A 52 -13.23 -3.08 8.47
N HIS A 53 -12.63 -2.90 7.29
CA HIS A 53 -13.35 -2.64 6.04
C HIS A 53 -13.23 -3.73 4.99
N CYS A 54 -12.23 -4.61 5.11
CA CYS A 54 -11.91 -5.65 4.13
C CYS A 54 -12.05 -7.04 4.75
N ASP A 55 -12.73 -7.93 4.03
CA ASP A 55 -12.76 -9.35 4.36
C ASP A 55 -11.59 -10.07 3.69
N CYS A 56 -10.47 -10.13 4.41
CA CYS A 56 -9.24 -10.76 3.96
C CYS A 56 -9.17 -12.28 4.24
N GLN A 57 -10.29 -12.96 4.48
CA GLN A 57 -10.27 -14.42 4.71
C GLN A 57 -9.70 -15.17 3.49
N GLY A 58 -8.74 -16.08 3.74
CA GLY A 58 -8.10 -16.91 2.70
C GLY A 58 -6.87 -16.26 2.04
N LYS A 59 -6.58 -16.64 0.78
CA LYS A 59 -5.52 -16.01 -0.03
C LYS A 59 -6.08 -14.73 -0.66
N ALA A 60 -6.09 -13.64 0.11
CA ALA A 60 -6.58 -12.35 -0.37
C ALA A 60 -5.46 -11.55 -1.07
N GLU A 61 -5.83 -10.70 -2.01
CA GLU A 61 -4.96 -9.72 -2.65
C GLU A 61 -5.59 -8.34 -2.51
N ILE A 62 -4.77 -7.33 -2.21
CA ILE A 62 -5.17 -5.93 -2.14
C ILE A 62 -4.36 -5.16 -3.18
N GLY A 63 -5.06 -4.53 -4.11
CA GLY A 63 -4.45 -3.65 -5.11
C GLY A 63 -3.92 -2.39 -4.45
N LEU A 64 -2.75 -1.94 -4.87
CA LEU A 64 -2.16 -0.68 -4.43
C LEU A 64 -1.94 0.21 -5.66
N TYR A 65 -2.81 1.20 -5.83
CA TYR A 65 -2.80 2.17 -6.91
C TYR A 65 -2.22 3.49 -6.41
N CYS A 66 -0.92 3.69 -6.59
CA CYS A 66 -0.23 4.90 -6.15
C CYS A 66 1.08 5.10 -6.92
N TYR A 67 1.63 6.31 -6.84
CA TYR A 67 3.00 6.56 -7.29
C TYR A 67 4.01 6.19 -6.19
N PRO A 68 5.31 6.08 -6.52
CA PRO A 68 6.35 6.09 -5.50
C PRO A 68 6.22 7.34 -4.62
N GLY A 69 6.27 7.14 -3.30
CA GLY A 69 6.07 8.20 -2.32
C GLY A 69 6.58 7.80 -0.95
N ILE A 70 6.67 8.77 -0.04
CA ILE A 70 7.16 8.55 1.33
C ILE A 70 6.33 7.52 2.10
N ASN A 71 5.03 7.41 1.79
CA ASN A 71 4.09 6.48 2.44
C ASN A 71 4.11 5.05 1.87
N LEU A 72 4.68 4.84 0.68
CA LEU A 72 4.59 3.56 -0.04
C LEU A 72 5.09 2.37 0.81
N PRO A 73 6.23 2.45 1.52
CA PRO A 73 6.68 1.35 2.39
C PRO A 73 5.70 1.03 3.51
N SER A 74 5.10 2.07 4.12
CA SER A 74 4.09 1.91 5.18
C SER A 74 2.83 1.22 4.65
N TRP A 75 2.38 1.58 3.44
CA TRP A 75 1.21 0.94 2.83
C TRP A 75 1.42 -0.53 2.49
N ILE A 76 2.59 -0.86 1.91
CA ILE A 76 2.96 -2.26 1.65
C ILE A 76 2.97 -3.05 2.96
N LEU A 77 3.62 -2.54 4.01
CA LEU A 77 3.69 -3.21 5.31
C LEU A 77 2.31 -3.31 5.99
N GLY A 78 1.45 -2.31 5.83
CA GLY A 78 0.08 -2.34 6.36
C GLY A 78 -0.78 -3.44 5.73
N ILE A 79 -0.65 -3.65 4.42
CA ILE A 79 -1.29 -4.76 3.70
C ILE A 79 -0.71 -6.10 4.15
N LEU A 80 0.61 -6.23 4.25
CA LEU A 80 1.26 -7.49 4.62
C LEU A 80 0.99 -7.93 6.07
N GLN A 81 0.45 -7.04 6.90
CA GLN A 81 0.01 -7.35 8.27
C GLN A 81 -1.40 -7.93 8.36
N VAL A 82 -2.18 -7.88 7.27
CA VAL A 82 -3.40 -8.69 7.13
C VAL A 82 -3.07 -9.95 6.32
N PRO A 83 -3.90 -11.00 6.32
CA PRO A 83 -3.67 -12.21 5.50
C PRO A 83 -3.91 -11.95 4.00
N ALA A 84 -3.22 -10.95 3.44
CA ALA A 84 -3.29 -10.56 2.05
C ALA A 84 -1.90 -10.29 1.46
N ALA A 85 -1.75 -10.54 0.16
CA ALA A 85 -0.64 -10.00 -0.61
C ALA A 85 -0.98 -8.60 -1.11
N TYR A 86 0.03 -7.74 -1.27
CA TYR A 86 -0.13 -6.50 -2.00
C TYR A 86 0.09 -6.76 -3.49
N SER A 87 -0.66 -6.05 -4.32
CA SER A 87 -0.55 -6.12 -5.77
C SER A 87 -0.36 -4.72 -6.34
N PRO A 88 0.82 -4.37 -6.90
CA PRO A 88 1.03 -3.04 -7.47
C PRO A 88 0.14 -2.83 -8.70
N ILE A 89 -0.50 -1.67 -8.78
CA ILE A 89 -1.24 -1.21 -9.96
C ILE A 89 -0.64 0.13 -10.37
N ASP A 90 -0.01 0.14 -11.54
CA ASP A 90 0.65 1.34 -12.08
C ASP A 90 -0.40 2.37 -12.54
N PRO A 91 -0.42 3.58 -11.96
CA PRO A 91 -1.33 4.64 -12.38
C PRO A 91 -1.14 5.13 -13.82
N ASP A 92 0.07 4.96 -14.39
CA ASP A 92 0.40 5.38 -15.74
C ASP A 92 0.15 4.26 -16.78
N ALA A 93 -0.21 3.06 -16.33
CA ALA A 93 -0.55 1.97 -17.24
C ALA A 93 -1.82 2.30 -18.05
N PRO A 94 -1.87 1.91 -19.34
CA PRO A 94 -3.08 2.10 -20.14
C PRO A 94 -4.29 1.46 -19.44
N PRO A 95 -5.48 2.10 -19.44
CA PRO A 95 -6.65 1.58 -18.72
C PRO A 95 -7.03 0.15 -19.11
N THR A 96 -6.73 -0.26 -20.35
CA THR A 96 -6.93 -1.64 -20.83
C THR A 96 -6.06 -2.65 -20.09
N ILE A 97 -4.82 -2.29 -19.75
CA ILE A 97 -3.89 -3.12 -18.98
C ILE A 97 -4.36 -3.20 -17.53
N SER A 98 -4.70 -2.08 -16.91
CA SER A 98 -5.19 -2.04 -15.53
C SER A 98 -6.51 -2.83 -15.37
N THR A 99 -7.43 -2.68 -16.33
CA THR A 99 -8.69 -3.45 -16.35
C THR A 99 -8.45 -4.95 -16.56
N TYR A 100 -7.56 -5.33 -17.48
CA TYR A 100 -7.19 -6.72 -17.68
C TYR A 100 -6.59 -7.33 -16.42
N PHE A 101 -5.69 -6.59 -15.77
CA PHE A 101 -5.06 -7.00 -14.52
C PHE A 101 -6.10 -7.24 -13.43
N MET A 102 -6.94 -6.25 -13.13
CA MET A 102 -7.97 -6.32 -12.10
C MET A 102 -8.94 -7.49 -12.33
N LYS A 103 -9.33 -7.75 -13.59
CA LYS A 103 -10.18 -8.90 -13.95
C LYS A 103 -9.48 -10.24 -13.74
N LYS A 104 -8.18 -10.32 -14.01
CA LYS A 104 -7.40 -11.56 -13.89
C LYS A 104 -7.09 -11.90 -12.43
N THR A 105 -6.83 -10.90 -11.60
CA THR A 105 -6.49 -11.07 -10.18
C THR A 105 -7.71 -11.12 -9.26
N ASN A 106 -8.92 -10.93 -9.80
CA ASN A 106 -10.18 -10.91 -9.03
C ASN A 106 -10.08 -10.00 -7.80
N LEU A 107 -9.43 -8.84 -7.97
CA LEU A 107 -9.18 -7.90 -6.88
C LEU A 107 -10.50 -7.37 -6.33
N ARG A 108 -10.76 -7.69 -5.06
CA ARG A 108 -11.94 -7.22 -4.33
C ARG A 108 -11.74 -5.83 -3.72
N TYR A 109 -10.50 -5.45 -3.46
CA TYR A 109 -10.12 -4.24 -2.77
C TYR A 109 -8.92 -3.59 -3.46
N ILE A 110 -9.00 -2.27 -3.65
CA ILE A 110 -7.91 -1.45 -4.18
C ILE A 110 -7.80 -0.23 -3.28
N LEU A 111 -6.61 -0.03 -2.73
CA LEU A 111 -6.20 1.20 -2.07
C LEU A 111 -5.77 2.20 -3.12
N VAL A 112 -6.35 3.40 -3.08
CA VAL A 112 -6.05 4.47 -4.03
C VAL A 112 -5.49 5.66 -3.26
N GLU A 113 -4.35 6.17 -3.72
CA GLU A 113 -3.83 7.44 -3.22
C GLU A 113 -4.80 8.59 -3.56
N ASN A 114 -5.23 9.36 -2.55
CA ASN A 114 -6.35 10.31 -2.63
C ASN A 114 -6.29 11.30 -3.81
N ASP A 115 -5.10 11.79 -4.15
CA ASP A 115 -4.90 12.75 -5.25
C ASP A 115 -5.06 12.11 -6.65
N LYS A 116 -5.37 10.81 -6.73
CA LYS A 116 -5.40 10.00 -7.95
C LYS A 116 -6.72 9.27 -8.19
N ILE A 117 -7.81 9.70 -7.55
CA ILE A 117 -9.16 9.22 -7.88
C ILE A 117 -9.49 9.67 -9.32
N ASN A 118 -9.27 8.79 -10.28
CA ASN A 118 -9.71 8.98 -11.65
C ASN A 118 -11.14 8.42 -11.75
N THR A 119 -12.14 9.30 -11.87
CA THR A 119 -13.57 8.94 -11.89
C THR A 119 -13.95 7.97 -13.01
N ASN A 120 -13.10 7.81 -14.03
CA ASN A 120 -13.28 6.81 -15.09
C ASN A 120 -13.07 5.35 -14.63
N LEU A 121 -12.42 5.11 -13.48
CA LEU A 121 -12.29 3.77 -12.89
C LEU A 121 -13.54 3.37 -12.10
N LEU A 122 -14.37 4.33 -11.65
CA LEU A 122 -15.60 4.06 -10.88
C LEU A 122 -16.75 3.48 -11.72
N GLY A 123 -16.65 3.52 -13.05
CA GLY A 123 -17.69 3.05 -13.98
C GLY A 123 -17.57 1.58 -14.40
N THR A 124 -16.55 0.88 -13.91
CA THR A 124 -16.41 -0.57 -14.13
C THR A 124 -16.85 -1.26 -12.83
N ASP A 125 -17.45 -2.45 -12.88
CA ASP A 125 -17.81 -3.25 -11.69
C ASP A 125 -16.55 -3.65 -10.91
N ILE A 126 -15.87 -2.70 -10.26
CA ILE A 126 -14.67 -2.92 -9.47
C ILE A 126 -15.07 -2.94 -8.00
N GLY A 127 -14.49 -3.87 -7.25
CA GLY A 127 -14.67 -3.97 -5.80
C GLY A 127 -14.37 -2.65 -5.10
N ARG A 128 -14.91 -2.50 -3.89
CA ARG A 128 -14.88 -1.22 -3.14
C ARG A 128 -13.49 -0.58 -3.16
N LEU A 129 -13.44 0.65 -3.64
CA LEU A 129 -12.29 1.54 -3.54
C LEU A 129 -12.30 2.17 -2.14
N PHE A 130 -11.12 2.21 -1.54
CA PHE A 130 -10.90 2.78 -0.22
C PHE A 130 -9.72 3.73 -0.23
#